data_AF-A0A382AXN1-F1
#
_entry.id   AF-A0A382AXN1-F1
#
_cell.length_a   1.000
_cell.length_b   1.000
_cell.length_c   1.000
_cell.angle_alpha   90.00
_cell.angle_beta   90.00
_cell.angle_gamma   90.00
#
_symmetry.space_group_name_H-M   'P 1'
#
loop_
_entity.id
_entity.type
_entity.pdbx_description
1 polymer ?
#
loop_
_entity_poly.entity_id
_entity_poly.type
_entity_poly.pdbx_seq_one_letter_code
_entity_poly.pdbx_strand_id
1 'polypeptide(L)'
;MRSVDISKFIVEINEDESLDPSVVGSKAAAVAELAKHKIKVPPCFTIKSSIFDDFIRPIADEITNILEKVETDKASSAFEAAESICEI
;
A
#
# COMPACT_ATOMS: atom_id res chain seq x y z
N MET A 1 26.57 2.30 -12.74
CA MET A 1 25.29 2.26 -12.02
C MET A 1 24.21 2.78 -12.95
N ARG A 2 23.15 2.02 -13.22
CA ARG A 2 21.97 2.58 -13.90
C ARG A 2 21.30 3.53 -12.90
N SER A 3 21.09 4.79 -13.30
CA SER A 3 20.24 5.71 -12.54
C SER A 3 18.84 5.11 -12.54
N VAL A 4 18.37 4.69 -11.37
CA VAL A 4 16.98 4.26 -11.19
C VAL A 4 16.17 5.53 -10.98
N ASP A 5 15.19 5.73 -11.85
CA ASP A 5 14.23 6.82 -11.73
C ASP A 5 13.29 6.53 -10.55
N ILE A 6 13.61 7.12 -9.40
CA ILE A 6 12.90 6.85 -8.15
C ILE A 6 11.48 7.44 -8.12
N SER A 7 11.20 8.43 -8.99
CA SER A 7 9.88 9.07 -9.12
C SER A 7 8.77 8.10 -9.52
N LYS A 8 9.15 6.93 -10.05
CA LYS A 8 8.23 5.83 -10.36
C LYS A 8 7.74 5.08 -9.13
N PHE A 9 8.47 5.16 -8.02
CA PHE A 9 8.20 4.38 -6.81
C PHE A 9 7.67 5.22 -5.66
N ILE A 10 8.08 6.49 -5.58
CA ILE A 10 7.73 7.38 -4.47
C ILE A 10 6.98 8.62 -4.96
N VAL A 11 6.29 9.26 -4.04
CA VAL A 11 5.68 10.59 -4.18
C VAL A 11 6.09 11.42 -2.98
N GLU A 12 6.59 12.64 -3.20
CA GLU A 12 6.84 13.57 -2.11
C GLU A 12 5.51 14.20 -1.65
N ILE A 13 5.34 14.39 -0.34
CA ILE A 13 4.05 14.83 0.25
C ILE A 13 3.67 16.29 -0.10
N ASN A 14 4.54 17.01 -0.80
CA ASN A 14 4.32 18.35 -1.33
C ASN A 14 3.93 18.37 -2.83
N GLU A 15 3.91 17.22 -3.51
CA GLU A 15 3.53 17.10 -4.92
C GLU A 15 2.01 16.95 -5.07
N ASP A 16 1.44 17.42 -6.19
CA ASP A 16 0.00 17.29 -6.45
C ASP A 16 -0.48 15.83 -6.45
N GLU A 17 0.39 14.91 -6.88
CA GLU A 17 0.13 13.46 -6.88
C GLU A 17 -0.11 12.92 -5.45
N SER A 18 0.47 13.55 -4.42
CA SER A 18 0.30 13.12 -3.03
C SER A 18 -1.10 13.38 -2.47
N LEU A 19 -1.92 14.19 -3.15
CA LEU A 19 -3.31 14.45 -2.76
C LEU A 19 -4.26 13.35 -3.25
N ASP A 20 -3.82 12.46 -4.14
CA ASP A 20 -4.65 11.40 -4.69
C ASP A 20 -4.61 10.14 -3.79
N PRO A 21 -5.69 9.82 -3.05
CA PRO A 21 -5.72 8.66 -2.17
C PRO A 21 -5.65 7.32 -2.91
N SER A 22 -5.92 7.28 -4.22
CA SER A 22 -5.74 6.06 -5.03
C SER A 22 -4.27 5.78 -5.31
N VAL A 23 -3.42 6.82 -5.34
CA VAL A 23 -1.99 6.71 -5.63
C VAL A 23 -1.16 6.52 -4.37
N VAL A 24 -1.54 7.13 -3.25
CA VAL A 24 -0.73 7.12 -2.02
C VAL A 24 -1.42 6.52 -0.80
N GLY A 25 -2.71 6.16 -0.92
CA GLY A 25 -3.55 5.76 0.20
C GLY A 25 -4.08 6.95 1.02
N SER A 26 -5.18 6.73 1.74
CA SER A 26 -5.90 7.79 2.45
C SER A 26 -5.10 8.48 3.54
N LYS A 27 -4.17 7.77 4.19
CA LYS A 27 -3.32 8.34 5.25
C LYS A 27 -2.32 9.36 4.70
N ALA A 28 -1.62 9.01 3.63
CA ALA A 28 -0.65 9.92 3.01
C ALA A 28 -1.37 11.12 2.38
N ALA A 29 -2.49 10.90 1.70
CA ALA A 29 -3.32 11.97 1.13
C ALA A 29 -3.81 12.95 2.20
N ALA A 30 -4.20 12.47 3.38
CA ALA A 30 -4.57 13.35 4.49
C ALA A 30 -3.38 14.20 4.98
N VAL A 31 -2.17 13.63 5.04
CA VAL A 31 -0.96 14.39 5.41
C VAL A 31 -0.62 15.44 4.35
N ALA A 32 -0.76 15.12 3.07
CA ALA A 32 -0.60 16.08 1.97
C ALA A 32 -1.62 17.23 2.06
N GLU A 33 -2.87 16.93 2.42
CA GLU A 33 -3.89 17.96 2.61
C GLU A 33 -3.55 18.91 3.77
N LEU A 34 -2.91 18.43 4.84
CA LEU A 34 -2.37 19.29 5.91
C LEU A 34 -1.29 20.23 5.37
N ALA A 35 -0.35 19.69 4.59
CA ALA A 35 0.73 20.49 3.98
C ALA A 35 0.18 21.57 3.04
N LYS A 36 -0.82 21.23 2.22
CA LYS A 36 -1.55 22.15 1.33
C LYS A 36 -2.24 23.28 2.09
N HIS A 37 -2.77 23.00 3.28
CA HIS A 37 -3.34 24.01 4.18
C HIS A 37 -2.29 24.78 5.01
N LYS A 38 -1.00 24.68 4.65
CA LYS A 38 0.13 25.34 5.32
C LYS A 38 0.30 24.93 6.79
N ILE A 39 -0.24 23.78 7.18
CA ILE A 39 0.07 23.15 8.46
C ILE A 39 1.46 22.52 8.34
N LYS A 40 2.29 22.72 9.36
CA LYS A 40 3.68 22.24 9.34
C LYS A 40 3.71 20.71 9.36
N VAL A 41 4.10 20.13 8.24
CA VAL A 41 4.38 18.69 8.07
C VAL A 41 5.89 18.51 7.93
N PRO A 42 6.52 17.54 8.63
CA PRO A 42 7.92 17.22 8.40
C PRO A 42 8.16 16.81 6.94
N PRO A 43 9.29 17.14 6.31
CA PRO A 43 9.62 16.65 4.98
C PRO A 43 9.54 15.12 4.93
N CYS A 44 8.74 14.59 4.01
CA CYS A 44 8.52 13.15 3.87
C CYS A 44 8.02 12.80 2.47
N PHE A 45 8.09 11.50 2.18
CA PHE A 45 7.55 10.87 0.97
C PHE A 45 6.73 9.64 1.36
N THR A 46 5.98 9.13 0.40
CA THR A 46 5.28 7.84 0.49
C THR A 46 5.58 6.99 -0.73
N ILE A 47 5.40 5.68 -0.63
CA ILE A 47 5.52 4.73 -1.75
C ILE A 47 4.17 4.69 -2.47
N LYS A 48 4.17 4.69 -3.80
CA LYS A 48 2.93 4.58 -4.60
C LYS A 48 2.25 3.23 -4.33
N SER A 49 0.92 3.21 -4.20
CA SER A 49 0.14 1.99 -3.94
C SER A 49 0.44 0.89 -4.95
N SER A 50 0.62 1.28 -6.23
CA SER A 50 0.90 0.36 -7.34
C SER A 50 2.19 -0.45 -7.17
N ILE A 51 3.15 0.03 -6.37
CA ILE A 51 4.39 -0.70 -6.11
C ILE A 51 4.14 -1.92 -5.24
N PHE A 52 3.10 -1.90 -4.41
CA PHE A 52 2.73 -3.06 -3.62
C PHE A 52 2.29 -4.23 -4.53
N ASP A 53 1.54 -3.95 -5.60
CA ASP A 53 1.11 -4.98 -6.57
C ASP A 53 2.31 -5.66 -7.24
N ASP A 54 3.33 -4.88 -7.63
CA ASP A 54 4.57 -5.42 -8.18
C ASP A 54 5.34 -6.25 -7.14
N PHE A 55 5.34 -5.81 -5.88
CA PHE A 55 6.01 -6.50 -4.77
C PHE A 55 5.36 -7.84 -4.44
N ILE A 56 4.03 -7.90 -4.38
CA ILE A 56 3.29 -9.12 -4.06
C ILE A 56 3.07 -10.03 -5.26
N ARG A 57 3.34 -9.58 -6.50
CA ARG A 57 3.13 -10.36 -7.73
C ARG A 57 3.61 -11.82 -7.64
N PRO A 58 4.79 -12.15 -7.08
CA PRO A 58 5.25 -13.54 -7.00
C PRO A 58 4.36 -14.46 -6.17
N ILE A 59 3.56 -13.92 -5.25
CA ILE A 59 2.71 -14.66 -4.30
C ILE A 59 1.22 -14.28 -4.42
N ALA A 60 0.85 -13.45 -5.39
CA ALA A 60 -0.50 -12.91 -5.52
C ALA A 60 -1.55 -14.02 -5.74
N ASP A 61 -1.20 -15.05 -6.52
CA ASP A 61 -2.07 -16.21 -6.76
C ASP A 61 -2.28 -17.03 -5.47
N GLU A 62 -1.23 -17.21 -4.67
CA GLU A 62 -1.32 -17.93 -3.38
C GLU A 62 -2.20 -17.18 -2.38
N ILE A 63 -2.02 -15.86 -2.27
CA ILE A 63 -2.88 -15.00 -1.46
C ILE A 63 -4.35 -15.13 -1.90
N THR A 64 -4.61 -15.06 -3.20
CA THR A 64 -5.96 -15.18 -3.76
C THR A 64 -6.58 -16.54 -3.45
N ASN A 65 -5.83 -17.63 -3.66
CA ASN A 65 -6.27 -18.99 -3.36
C ASN A 65 -6.59 -19.22 -1.87
N ILE A 66 -5.86 -18.56 -0.96
CA ILE A 66 -6.15 -18.61 0.48
C ILE A 66 -7.41 -17.80 0.78
N LEU A 67 -7.55 -16.60 0.21
CA LEU A 67 -8.73 -15.75 0.42
C LEU A 67 -10.03 -16.39 -0.08
N GLU A 68 -9.99 -17.15 -1.17
CA GLU A 68 -11.16 -17.91 -1.66
C GLU A 68 -11.66 -18.97 -0.66
N LYS A 69 -10.81 -19.43 0.25
CA LYS A 69 -11.15 -20.39 1.30
C LYS A 69 -11.67 -19.73 2.58
N VAL A 70 -11.58 -18.40 2.70
CA VAL A 70 -12.06 -17.65 3.86
C VAL A 70 -13.58 -17.48 3.76
N GLU A 71 -14.32 -18.23 4.56
CA GLU A 71 -15.76 -17.96 4.78
C GLU A 71 -15.93 -16.66 5.57
N THR A 72 -16.37 -15.59 4.91
CA THR A 72 -16.52 -14.24 5.50
C THR A 72 -17.53 -14.17 6.64
N ASP A 73 -18.44 -15.15 6.70
CA ASP A 73 -19.53 -15.21 7.66
C ASP A 73 -19.13 -15.96 8.94
N LYS A 74 -17.92 -16.56 8.92
CA LYS A 74 -17.42 -17.43 9.98
C LYS A 74 -16.06 -16.92 10.44
N ALA A 75 -16.06 -16.18 11.56
CA ALA A 75 -14.86 -15.54 12.10
C ALA A 75 -13.66 -16.47 12.34
N SER A 76 -13.88 -17.78 12.54
CA SER A 76 -12.80 -18.76 12.69
C SER A 76 -12.00 -19.00 11.40
N SER A 77 -12.63 -18.84 10.22
CA SER A 77 -11.98 -19.09 8.92
C SER A 77 -10.81 -18.12 8.68
N ALA A 78 -10.90 -16.89 9.20
CA ALA A 78 -9.84 -15.89 9.09
C ALA A 78 -8.58 -16.30 9.87
N PHE A 79 -8.73 -16.96 11.01
CA PHE A 79 -7.60 -17.47 11.78
C PHE A 79 -6.95 -18.67 11.10
N GLU A 80 -7.76 -19.61 10.58
CA GLU A 80 -7.27 -20.77 9.82
C GLU A 80 -6.51 -20.34 8.55
N ALA A 81 -7.01 -19.31 7.86
CA ALA A 81 -6.32 -18.73 6.70
C ALA A 81 -5.02 -18.03 7.09
N ALA A 82 -4.98 -17.34 8.24
CA ALA A 82 -3.75 -16.72 8.74
C ALA A 82 -2.69 -17.75 9.12
N GLU A 83 -3.06 -18.88 9.73
CA GLU A 83 -2.14 -19.98 10.03
C GLU A 83 -1.55 -20.60 8.76
N SER A 84 -2.38 -20.79 7.72
CA SER A 84 -1.94 -21.34 6.43
C SER A 84 -0.88 -20.48 5.72
N ILE A 85 -0.81 -19.17 5.99
CA ILE A 85 0.20 -18.26 5.46
C ILE A 85 1.57 -18.48 6.15
N CYS A 86 1.57 -18.89 7.42
CA CYS A 86 2.78 -19.05 8.23
C CYS A 86 3.45 -20.43 8.10
N GLU A 87 2.75 -21.40 7.50
CA GLU A 87 3.24 -22.79 7.35
C GLU A 87 3.95 -23.05 6.00
N ILE A 88 4.15 -22.02 5.17
CA ILE A 88 4.89 -22.05 3.90
C ILE A 88 6.36 -21.71 4.15
#